data_AF-A0A1J0ED09-F1
#
_entry.id   AF-A0A1J0ED09-F1
#
_cell.length_a   1.000
_cell.length_b   1.000
_cell.length_c   1.000
_cell.angle_alpha   90.00
_cell.angle_beta   90.00
_cell.angle_gamma   90.00
#
_symmetry.space_group_name_H-M   'P 1'
#
loop_
_entity.id
_entity.type
_entity.pdbx_description
1 polymer ?
#
loop_
_entity_poly.entity_id
_entity_poly.type
_entity_poly.pdbx_seq_one_letter_code
_entity_poly.pdbx_strand_id
1 'polypeptide(L)'
;MSHQTIRENVIQDILLWIDMNVDKPLQIAEISDRAGYSKWYFQRIFKNTVGVSLGQYLLISRLLRVSTDLKETNDKIIDIAFRYGFDGQQGLTRAFKRELKVTPAKYRRETMLRYHA
;
A
#
# COMPACT_ATOMS: atom_id res chain seq x y z
N MET A 1 10.18 25.05 -18.64
CA MET A 1 9.58 23.82 -18.10
C MET A 1 8.08 24.02 -18.02
N SER A 2 7.26 23.10 -18.53
CA SER A 2 5.80 23.25 -18.47
C SER A 2 5.27 22.90 -17.07
N HIS A 3 4.14 23.50 -16.67
CA HIS A 3 3.47 23.17 -15.40
C HIS A 3 3.11 21.68 -15.26
N GLN A 4 3.02 20.96 -16.38
CA GLN A 4 2.70 19.53 -16.40
C GLN A 4 3.89 18.67 -15.94
N THR A 5 5.10 18.95 -16.43
CA THR A 5 6.32 18.22 -16.04
C THR A 5 6.61 18.34 -14.54
N ILE A 6 6.33 19.51 -13.93
CA ILE A 6 6.52 19.70 -12.48
C ILE A 6 5.56 18.81 -11.68
N ARG A 7 4.29 18.69 -12.10
CA ARG A 7 3.31 17.84 -11.43
C ARG A 7 3.70 16.36 -11.55
N GLU A 8 4.14 15.93 -12.72
CA GLU A 8 4.58 14.55 -12.95
C GLU A 8 5.78 14.18 -12.05
N ASN A 9 6.76 15.08 -11.93
CA ASN A 9 7.90 14.88 -11.02
C ASN A 9 7.46 14.77 -9.56
N VAL A 10 6.56 15.65 -9.09
CA VAL A 10 6.03 15.58 -7.72
C VAL A 10 5.29 14.26 -7.48
N ILE A 11 4.50 13.79 -8.45
CA ILE A 11 3.84 12.48 -8.34
C ILE A 11 4.88 11.36 -8.21
N GLN A 12 5.91 11.36 -9.06
CA GLN A 12 6.95 10.33 -9.03
C GLN A 12 7.71 10.30 -7.70
N ASP A 13 8.07 11.47 -7.17
CA ASP A 13 8.74 11.60 -5.87
C ASP A 13 7.87 11.08 -4.73
N ILE A 14 6.56 11.33 -4.79
CA ILE A 14 5.61 10.84 -3.79
C ILE A 14 5.40 9.33 -3.91
N LEU A 15 5.33 8.77 -5.12
CA LEU A 15 5.22 7.31 -5.33
C LEU A 15 6.44 6.60 -4.72
N LEU A 16 7.65 7.07 -5.04
CA LEU A 16 8.88 6.53 -4.46
C LEU A 16 8.89 6.63 -2.93
N TRP A 17 8.47 7.78 -2.40
CA TRP A 17 8.40 7.97 -0.96
C TRP A 17 7.40 7.03 -0.28
N ILE A 18 6.23 6.82 -0.87
CA ILE A 18 5.23 5.87 -0.38
C ILE A 18 5.83 4.46 -0.32
N ASP A 19 6.44 3.99 -1.41
CA ASP A 19 6.96 2.63 -1.49
C ASP A 19 8.11 2.35 -0.51
N MET A 20 8.86 3.39 -0.12
CA MET A 20 9.90 3.35 0.91
C MET A 20 9.38 3.45 2.35
N ASN A 21 8.13 3.88 2.55
CA ASN A 21 7.58 4.15 3.89
C ASN A 21 6.28 3.39 4.20
N VAL A 22 5.81 2.56 3.27
CA VAL A 22 4.54 1.80 3.38
C VAL A 22 4.56 0.76 4.51
N ASP A 23 5.75 0.45 5.02
CA ASP A 23 6.02 -0.43 6.16
C ASP A 23 5.54 0.17 7.49
N LYS A 24 5.08 1.43 7.46
CA LYS A 24 4.52 2.16 8.58
C LYS A 24 3.11 2.66 8.24
N PRO A 25 2.27 2.98 9.24
CA PRO A 25 0.95 3.57 9.02
C PRO A 25 1.03 4.97 8.37
N LEU A 26 1.11 5.03 7.03
CA LEU A 26 1.03 6.29 6.28
C LEU A 26 -0.39 6.84 6.20
N GLN A 27 -0.59 8.10 6.58
CA GLN A 27 -1.85 8.80 6.40
C GLN A 27 -1.85 9.63 5.11
N ILE A 28 -3.03 9.77 4.50
CA ILE A 28 -3.22 10.59 3.30
C ILE A 28 -2.85 12.06 3.55
N ALA A 29 -3.05 12.55 4.78
CA ALA A 29 -2.69 13.91 5.17
C ALA A 29 -1.17 14.14 5.02
N GLU A 30 -0.35 13.25 5.59
CA GLU A 30 1.12 13.33 5.53
C GLU A 30 1.64 13.33 4.10
N ILE A 31 1.03 12.54 3.21
CA ILE A 31 1.38 12.49 1.79
C ILE A 31 1.06 13.81 1.09
N SER A 32 -0.09 14.40 1.41
CA SER A 32 -0.55 15.64 0.79
C SER A 32 0.31 16.83 1.23
N ASP A 33 0.62 16.88 2.53
CA ASP A 33 1.49 17.90 3.12
C ASP A 33 2.89 17.82 2.52
N ARG A 34 3.44 16.61 2.36
CA ARG A 34 4.74 16.39 1.69
C ARG A 34 4.72 16.84 0.22
N ALA A 35 3.61 16.65 -0.47
CA ALA A 35 3.47 17.06 -1.85
C ALA A 35 3.33 18.59 -2.02
N GLY A 36 3.15 19.34 -0.92
CA GLY A 36 2.96 20.79 -0.96
C GLY A 36 1.59 21.22 -1.49
N TYR A 37 0.60 20.33 -1.45
CA TYR A 37 -0.75 20.58 -1.97
C TYR A 37 -1.81 20.29 -0.92
N SER A 38 -2.96 20.98 -1.03
CA SER A 38 -4.11 20.58 -0.24
C SER A 38 -4.51 19.14 -0.55
N LYS A 39 -4.98 18.40 0.46
CA LYS A 39 -5.41 17.00 0.33
C LYS A 39 -6.32 16.75 -0.87
N TRP A 40 -7.35 17.60 -1.05
CA TRP A 40 -8.29 17.44 -2.15
C TRP A 40 -7.64 17.63 -3.52
N TYR A 41 -6.80 18.67 -3.66
CA TYR A 41 -6.11 18.93 -4.91
C TYR A 41 -5.12 17.82 -5.24
N PHE A 42 -4.33 17.39 -4.25
CA PHE A 42 -3.36 16.32 -4.43
C PHE A 42 -4.01 15.01 -4.88
N GLN A 43 -5.08 14.58 -4.19
CA GLN A 43 -5.81 13.37 -4.56
C GLN A 43 -6.38 13.44 -5.98
N ARG A 44 -6.83 14.62 -6.42
CA ARG A 44 -7.33 14.84 -7.78
C ARG A 44 -6.22 14.72 -8.82
N ILE A 45 -5.09 15.42 -8.64
CA ILE A 45 -3.99 15.34 -9.61
C ILE A 45 -3.36 13.94 -9.61
N PHE A 46 -3.21 13.31 -8.46
CA PHE A 46 -2.71 11.94 -8.33
C PHE A 46 -3.57 10.96 -9.13
N LYS A 47 -4.90 11.00 -8.93
CA LYS A 47 -5.80 10.11 -9.67
C LYS A 47 -5.74 10.35 -11.18
N ASN A 48 -5.65 11.61 -11.60
CA ASN A 48 -5.56 11.95 -13.02
C ASN A 48 -4.24 11.47 -13.66
N THR A 49 -3.14 11.48 -12.91
CA THR A 49 -1.82 11.07 -13.40
C THR A 49 -1.60 9.55 -13.30
N VAL A 50 -1.95 8.94 -12.16
CA VAL A 50 -1.67 7.52 -11.86
C VAL A 50 -2.83 6.61 -12.28
N GLY A 51 -4.03 7.15 -12.51
CA GLY A 51 -5.22 6.41 -12.92
C GLY A 51 -5.99 5.74 -11.77
N VAL A 52 -5.41 5.64 -10.58
CA VAL A 52 -6.05 5.11 -9.36
C VAL A 52 -6.07 6.14 -8.24
N SER A 53 -7.00 5.99 -7.29
CA SER A 53 -7.00 6.89 -6.13
C SER A 53 -5.76 6.64 -5.26
N LEU A 54 -5.29 7.69 -4.60
CA LEU A 54 -4.17 7.60 -3.66
C LEU A 54 -4.41 6.54 -2.57
N GLY A 55 -5.64 6.46 -2.05
CA GLY A 55 -6.01 5.44 -1.06
C GLY A 55 -5.94 4.01 -1.60
N GLN A 56 -6.35 3.79 -2.85
CA GLN A 56 -6.23 2.48 -3.49
C GLN A 56 -4.76 2.12 -3.73
N TYR A 57 -3.95 3.07 -4.18
CA TYR A 57 -2.51 2.85 -4.39
C TYR A 57 -1.82 2.45 -3.08
N LEU A 58 -2.04 3.22 -2.00
CA LEU A 58 -1.51 2.90 -0.66
C LEU A 58 -1.94 1.51 -0.19
N LEU A 59 -3.21 1.16 -0.40
CA LEU A 59 -3.71 -0.14 -0.03
C LEU A 59 -2.98 -1.26 -0.78
N ILE A 60 -2.82 -1.12 -2.10
CA ILE A 60 -2.12 -2.12 -2.92
C ILE A 60 -0.66 -2.24 -2.47
N SER A 61 0.06 -1.13 -2.31
CA SER A 61 1.46 -1.14 -1.83
C SER A 61 1.58 -1.84 -0.47
N ARG A 62 0.65 -1.60 0.47
CA ARG A 62 0.59 -2.32 1.76
C ARG A 62 0.39 -3.81 1.59
N LEU A 63 -0.58 -4.22 0.77
CA LEU A 63 -0.89 -5.63 0.56
C LEU A 63 0.26 -6.38 -0.13
N LEU A 64 1.06 -5.70 -0.96
CA LEU A 64 2.28 -6.27 -1.52
C LEU A 64 3.32 -6.56 -0.42
N ARG A 65 3.57 -5.62 0.49
CA ARG A 65 4.47 -5.87 1.63
C ARG A 65 3.95 -6.94 2.58
N VAL A 66 2.66 -6.93 2.89
CA VAL A 66 2.02 -8.02 3.65
C VAL A 66 2.25 -9.36 2.96
N SER A 67 2.12 -9.42 1.63
CA SER A 67 2.35 -10.66 0.87
C SER A 67 3.79 -11.16 0.99
N THR A 68 4.76 -10.25 1.04
CA THR A 68 6.17 -10.57 1.32
C THR A 68 6.33 -11.13 2.73
N ASP A 69 5.84 -10.43 3.76
CA ASP A 69 5.94 -10.89 5.16
C ASP A 69 5.25 -12.24 5.37
N LEU A 70 4.11 -12.48 4.70
CA LEU A 70 3.40 -13.76 4.77
C LEU A 70 4.22 -14.93 4.21
N LYS A 71 5.11 -14.67 3.25
CA LYS A 71 5.98 -15.67 2.61
C LYS A 71 7.28 -15.88 3.39
N GLU A 72 7.89 -14.79 3.82
CA GLU A 72 9.27 -14.79 4.31
C GLU A 72 9.36 -14.96 5.83
N THR A 73 8.25 -14.75 6.55
CA THR A 73 8.23 -14.79 8.02
C THR A 73 7.15 -15.74 8.55
N ASN A 74 7.34 -16.15 9.80
CA ASN A 74 6.33 -16.88 10.59
C ASN A 74 5.53 -15.96 11.52
N ASP A 75 5.60 -14.64 11.34
CA ASP A 75 4.90 -13.65 12.17
C ASP A 75 3.39 -13.92 12.17
N LYS A 76 2.71 -13.65 13.29
CA LYS A 76 1.26 -13.86 13.34
C LYS A 76 0.58 -12.87 12.39
N ILE A 77 -0.47 -13.33 11.71
CA ILE A 77 -1.22 -12.50 10.73
C ILE A 77 -1.78 -11.23 11.41
N ILE A 78 -2.15 -11.31 12.69
CA ILE A 78 -2.59 -10.16 13.47
C ILE A 78 -1.48 -9.12 13.70
N ASP A 79 -0.25 -9.57 13.96
CA ASP A 79 0.90 -8.68 14.16
C ASP A 79 1.28 -7.98 12.85
N ILE A 80 1.26 -8.74 11.75
CA ILE A 80 1.42 -8.20 10.38
C ILE A 80 0.32 -7.17 10.09
N ALA A 81 -0.93 -7.44 10.46
CA ALA A 81 -2.03 -6.49 10.23
C ALA A 81 -1.76 -5.14 10.93
N PHE A 82 -1.33 -5.15 12.20
CA PHE A 82 -1.03 -3.93 12.92
C PHE A 82 0.19 -3.19 12.36
N ARG A 83 1.24 -3.91 11.95
CA ARG A 83 2.44 -3.32 11.32
C ARG A 83 2.10 -2.43 10.12
N TYR A 84 1.17 -2.88 9.28
CA TYR A 84 0.74 -2.15 8.07
C TYR A 84 -0.48 -1.24 8.28
N GLY A 85 -0.83 -0.94 9.54
CA GLY A 85 -1.86 0.04 9.88
C GLY A 85 -3.30 -0.44 9.68
N PHE A 86 -3.56 -1.74 9.75
CA PHE A 86 -4.92 -2.26 9.84
C PHE A 86 -5.35 -2.34 11.32
N ASP A 87 -6.62 -2.04 11.62
CA ASP A 87 -7.19 -2.11 12.97
C ASP A 87 -7.27 -3.54 13.54
N GLY A 88 -6.89 -4.54 12.75
CA GLY A 88 -6.79 -5.93 13.17
C GLY A 88 -6.83 -6.91 12.00
N GLN A 89 -6.67 -8.19 12.32
CA GLN A 89 -6.61 -9.28 11.34
C GLN A 89 -7.83 -9.35 10.42
N GLN A 90 -9.02 -9.02 10.91
CA GLN A 90 -10.26 -9.01 10.11
C GLN A 90 -10.22 -7.92 9.03
N GLY A 91 -9.71 -6.73 9.38
CA GLY A 91 -9.53 -5.62 8.43
C GLY A 91 -8.58 -6.01 7.31
N LEU A 92 -7.42 -6.57 7.68
CA LEU A 92 -6.46 -7.10 6.72
C LEU A 92 -7.08 -8.18 5.83
N THR A 93 -7.76 -9.17 6.42
CA THR A 93 -8.32 -10.30 5.67
C THR A 93 -9.35 -9.84 4.64
N ARG A 94 -10.21 -8.88 5.00
CA ARG A 94 -11.20 -8.32 4.05
C ARG A 94 -10.52 -7.61 2.89
N ALA A 95 -9.53 -6.76 3.17
CA ALA A 95 -8.80 -6.05 2.13
C ALA A 95 -8.01 -7.01 1.22
N PHE A 96 -7.24 -7.92 1.81
CA PHE A 96 -6.43 -8.89 1.09
C PHE A 96 -7.30 -9.79 0.20
N LYS A 97 -8.43 -10.29 0.70
CA LYS A 97 -9.36 -11.09 -0.11
C LYS A 97 -10.01 -10.28 -1.22
N ARG A 98 -10.31 -9.00 -1.00
CA ARG A 98 -10.91 -8.14 -2.02
C ARG A 98 -9.95 -7.89 -3.18
N GLU A 99 -8.71 -7.52 -2.88
CA GLU A 99 -7.70 -7.16 -3.88
C GLU A 99 -7.03 -8.39 -4.51
N LEU A 100 -6.64 -9.39 -3.71
CA LEU A 100 -5.83 -10.55 -4.14
C LEU A 100 -6.64 -11.84 -4.27
N LYS A 101 -7.96 -11.81 -4.04
CA LYS A 101 -8.91 -12.93 -4.21
C LYS A 101 -8.64 -14.18 -3.35
N VAL A 102 -7.76 -14.06 -2.36
CA VAL A 102 -7.37 -15.13 -1.43
C VAL A 102 -7.26 -14.59 0.00
N THR A 103 -7.34 -15.43 1.02
CA THR A 103 -7.12 -14.96 2.41
C THR A 103 -5.62 -14.96 2.74
N PRO A 104 -5.15 -14.11 3.68
CA PRO A 104 -3.75 -14.10 4.11
C PRO A 104 -3.25 -15.48 4.56
N ALA A 105 -4.07 -16.22 5.32
CA ALA A 105 -3.73 -17.55 5.81
C ALA A 105 -3.59 -18.58 4.68
N LYS A 106 -4.51 -18.55 3.70
CA LYS A 106 -4.46 -19.44 2.55
C LYS A 106 -3.24 -19.12 1.68
N TYR A 107 -2.95 -17.83 1.46
CA TYR A 107 -1.78 -17.37 0.72
C TYR A 107 -0.46 -17.84 1.33
N ARG A 108 -0.29 -17.69 2.65
CA ARG A 108 0.88 -18.20 3.38
C ARG A 108 1.05 -19.71 3.17
N ARG A 109 -0.02 -20.48 3.38
CA ARG A 109 0.03 -21.93 3.23
C ARG A 109 0.43 -22.37 1.82
N GLU A 110 -0.14 -21.75 0.79
CA GLU A 110 0.15 -22.09 -0.62
C GLU A 110 1.56 -21.68 -1.04
N THR A 111 2.09 -20.60 -0.48
CA THR A 111 3.46 -20.16 -0.78
C THR A 111 4.50 -21.03 -0.08
N MET A 112 4.28 -21.43 1.17
CA MET A 112 5.15 -22.39 1.88
C MET A 112 5.23 -23.75 1.16
N LEU A 113 4.09 -24.25 0.64
CA LEU A 113 4.06 -25.52 -0.10
C LEU A 113 4.89 -25.49 -1.40
N ARG A 114 5.07 -24.32 -2.02
CA ARG A 114 5.89 -24.17 -3.23
C ARG A 114 7.40 -24.13 -2.97
N TYR A 115 7.84 -23.88 -1.73
CA TYR A 115 9.26 -23.88 -1.36
C TYR A 115 9.76 -25.22 -0.83
N HIS A 116 8.86 -26.15 -0.52
CA HIS A 116 9.19 -27.51 -0.05
C HIS A 116 9.02 -28.58 -1.14
N ALA A 117 8.67 -28.19 -2.37
CA ALA A 117 8.58 -29.04 -3.55
C ALA A 117 9.70 -28.69 -4.54
#